data_AF-A0A963RW29-F1
#
_entry.id   AF-A0A963RW29-F1
#
_cell.length_a   1.000
_cell.length_b   1.000
_cell.length_c   1.000
_cell.angle_alpha   90.00
_cell.angle_beta   90.00
_cell.angle_gamma   90.00
#
_symmetry.space_group_name_H-M   'P 1'
#
loop_
_entity.id
_entity.type
_entity.pdbx_description
1 polymer ?
#
loop_
_entity_poly.entity_id
_entity_poly.type
_entity_poly.pdbx_seq_one_letter_code
_entity_poly.pdbx_strand_id
1 'polypeptide(L)'
;RQAALQALARAVAGGELALHPGADVPATLAALKALPGIGDWTAHYIALRALRWPDAFPPGDVALHKALGVAGQPRPAQAAEARAERWRPWRGYAVIRAWHGDAAPKPESL
;
A
#
# COMPACT_ATOMS: atom_id res chain seq x y z
N ARG A 1 -8.32 -14.95 10.75
CA ARG A 1 -6.98 -14.76 10.13
C ARG A 1 -6.44 -16.05 9.50
N GLN A 2 -6.59 -17.23 10.11
CA GLN A 2 -6.17 -18.51 9.51
C GLN A 2 -6.71 -18.75 8.09
N ALA A 3 -8.00 -18.51 7.85
CA ALA A 3 -8.61 -18.69 6.54
C ALA A 3 -7.96 -17.83 5.44
N ALA A 4 -7.53 -16.60 5.76
CA ALA A 4 -6.86 -15.71 4.82
C ALA A 4 -5.49 -16.26 4.40
N LEU A 5 -4.70 -16.76 5.37
CA LEU A 5 -3.40 -17.39 5.11
C LEU A 5 -3.55 -18.65 4.25
N GLN A 6 -4.54 -19.49 4.56
CA GLN A 6 -4.81 -20.70 3.80
C GLN A 6 -5.28 -20.39 2.37
N ALA A 7 -6.13 -19.38 2.19
CA ALA A 7 -6.61 -18.96 0.87
C ALA A 7 -5.46 -18.40 0.02
N LEU A 8 -4.61 -17.54 0.60
CA LEU A 8 -3.43 -16.99 -0.06
C LEU A 8 -2.46 -18.11 -0.48
N ALA A 9 -2.15 -19.04 0.43
CA ALA A 9 -1.25 -20.16 0.14
C ALA A 9 -1.76 -21.04 -1.01
N ARG A 10 -3.07 -21.34 -1.04
CA ARG A 10 -3.69 -22.10 -2.13
C ARG A 10 -3.62 -21.35 -3.47
N ALA A 11 -3.94 -20.06 -3.49
CA ALA A 11 -3.90 -19.25 -4.71
C ALA A 11 -2.49 -19.18 -5.31
N VAL A 12 -1.47 -19.06 -4.46
CA VAL A 12 -0.06 -19.08 -4.90
C VAL A 12 0.35 -20.47 -5.39
N ALA A 13 0.04 -21.53 -4.63
CA ALA A 13 0.40 -22.90 -5.00
C ALA A 13 -0.31 -23.37 -6.29
N GLY A 14 -1.52 -22.89 -6.54
CA GLY A 14 -2.30 -23.16 -7.76
C GLY A 14 -1.87 -22.34 -8.98
N GLY A 15 -0.95 -21.38 -8.83
CA GLY A 15 -0.51 -20.51 -9.91
C GLY A 15 -1.49 -19.38 -10.28
N GLU A 16 -2.58 -19.24 -9.52
CA GLU A 16 -3.57 -18.16 -9.69
C GLU A 16 -3.02 -16.80 -9.24
N LEU A 17 -2.01 -16.80 -8.35
CA LEU A 17 -1.39 -15.60 -7.80
C LEU A 17 0.13 -15.65 -7.86
N ALA A 18 0.72 -14.75 -8.64
CA ALA A 18 2.17 -14.59 -8.74
C ALA A 18 2.67 -13.51 -7.77
N LEU A 19 3.47 -13.90 -6.77
CA LEU A 19 4.05 -12.99 -5.77
C LEU A 19 5.55 -12.78 -6.00
N HIS A 20 5.92 -12.26 -7.18
CA HIS A 20 7.31 -11.93 -7.51
C HIS A 20 7.43 -10.57 -8.20
N PRO A 21 8.62 -9.96 -8.20
CA PRO A 21 8.89 -8.80 -9.04
C PRO A 21 8.63 -9.14 -10.51
N GLY A 22 7.84 -8.32 -11.21
CA GLY A 22 7.47 -8.52 -12.62
C GLY A 22 6.12 -9.20 -12.85
N ALA A 23 5.39 -9.59 -11.81
CA ALA A 23 3.98 -9.95 -11.94
C ALA A 23 3.13 -8.75 -12.41
N ASP A 24 2.01 -9.02 -13.09
CA ASP A 24 1.01 -7.99 -13.42
C ASP A 24 0.40 -7.44 -12.13
N VAL A 25 0.83 -6.24 -11.73
CA VAL A 25 0.45 -5.65 -10.44
C VAL A 25 -1.05 -5.37 -10.36
N PRO A 26 -1.70 -4.70 -11.33
CA PRO A 26 -3.16 -4.55 -11.35
C PRO A 26 -3.92 -5.87 -11.17
N ALA A 27 -3.58 -6.91 -11.93
CA ALA A 27 -4.23 -8.22 -11.81
C ALA A 27 -3.98 -8.86 -10.45
N THR A 28 -2.74 -8.81 -9.96
CA THR A 28 -2.35 -9.34 -8.65
C THR A 28 -3.09 -8.64 -7.51
N LEU A 29 -3.25 -7.32 -7.57
CA LEU A 29 -4.02 -6.55 -6.58
C LEU A 29 -5.49 -6.93 -6.58
N ALA A 30 -6.10 -7.11 -7.76
CA ALA A 30 -7.49 -7.55 -7.87
C ALA A 30 -7.68 -8.96 -7.26
N ALA A 31 -6.79 -9.90 -7.59
CA ALA A 31 -6.81 -11.25 -7.06
C ALA A 31 -6.61 -11.28 -5.53
N LEU A 32 -5.64 -10.51 -5.02
CA LEU A 32 -5.40 -10.37 -3.57
C LEU A 32 -6.66 -9.89 -2.84
N LYS A 33 -7.35 -8.89 -3.36
CA LYS A 33 -8.55 -8.31 -2.73
C LYS A 33 -9.79 -9.19 -2.82
N ALA A 34 -9.81 -10.15 -3.73
CA ALA A 34 -10.86 -11.17 -3.79
C ALA A 34 -10.71 -12.22 -2.67
N LEU A 35 -9.52 -12.34 -2.06
CA LEU A 35 -9.29 -13.30 -0.98
C LEU A 35 -9.92 -12.82 0.35
N PRO A 36 -10.54 -13.74 1.12
CA PRO A 36 -11.17 -13.39 2.38
C PRO A 36 -10.16 -12.86 3.38
N GLY A 37 -10.41 -11.65 3.89
CA GLY A 37 -9.57 -11.01 4.91
C GLY A 37 -8.36 -10.24 4.38
N ILE A 38 -8.25 -10.04 3.06
CA ILE A 38 -7.26 -9.15 2.46
C ILE A 38 -7.99 -7.90 1.93
N GLY A 39 -7.81 -6.76 2.63
CA GLY A 39 -8.29 -5.45 2.17
C GLY A 39 -7.23 -4.67 1.38
N ASP A 40 -7.60 -3.48 0.91
CA ASP A 40 -6.71 -2.60 0.12
C ASP A 40 -5.36 -2.34 0.79
N TRP A 41 -5.35 -2.10 2.11
CA TRP A 41 -4.10 -1.87 2.85
C TRP A 41 -3.14 -3.07 2.74
N THR A 42 -3.64 -4.29 2.98
CA THR A 42 -2.82 -5.52 2.90
C THR A 42 -2.38 -5.81 1.48
N ALA A 43 -3.27 -5.61 0.49
CA ALA A 43 -2.94 -5.82 -0.92
C ALA A 43 -1.81 -4.87 -1.38
N HIS A 44 -1.90 -3.59 -1.04
CA HIS A 44 -0.85 -2.61 -1.37
C HIS A 44 0.44 -2.84 -0.57
N TYR A 45 0.36 -3.34 0.66
CA TYR A 45 1.54 -3.77 1.42
C TYR A 45 2.27 -4.93 0.73
N ILE A 46 1.53 -5.93 0.22
CA ILE A 46 2.10 -7.03 -0.56
C ILE A 46 2.70 -6.50 -1.87
N ALA A 47 2.02 -5.60 -2.58
CA ALA A 47 2.56 -4.98 -3.79
C ALA A 47 3.87 -4.23 -3.52
N LEU A 48 3.96 -3.51 -2.40
CA LEU A 48 5.16 -2.79 -2.02
C LEU A 48 6.33 -3.74 -1.69
N ARG A 49 6.09 -4.80 -0.90
CA ARG A 49 7.16 -5.64 -0.34
C ARG A 49 7.48 -6.86 -1.20
N ALA A 50 6.48 -7.59 -1.67
CA ALA A 50 6.67 -8.81 -2.45
C ALA A 50 6.86 -8.51 -3.95
N LEU A 51 6.01 -7.65 -4.52
CA LEU A 51 6.09 -7.32 -5.96
C LEU A 51 7.13 -6.22 -6.26
N ARG A 52 7.66 -5.56 -5.21
CA ARG A 52 8.58 -4.41 -5.33
C ARG A 52 8.02 -3.28 -6.19
N TRP A 53 6.70 -3.08 -6.14
CA TRP A 53 6.04 -2.08 -6.96
C TRP A 53 6.27 -0.66 -6.40
N PRO A 54 6.95 0.23 -7.15
CA PRO A 54 7.33 1.55 -6.64
C PRO A 54 6.14 2.50 -6.42
N ASP A 55 4.99 2.24 -7.06
CA ASP A 55 3.79 3.07 -6.94
C ASP A 55 2.76 2.51 -5.93
N ALA A 56 3.14 1.48 -5.15
CA ALA A 56 2.28 0.89 -4.15
C ALA A 56 1.95 1.88 -3.02
N PHE A 57 0.66 2.12 -2.80
CA PHE A 57 0.19 3.13 -1.86
C PHE A 57 -0.95 2.61 -0.98
N PRO A 58 -0.70 2.17 0.26
CA PRO A 58 -1.75 1.68 1.15
C PRO A 58 -2.60 2.86 1.69
N PRO A 59 -3.84 3.04 1.23
CA PRO A 59 -4.59 4.28 1.47
C PRO A 59 -5.03 4.44 2.93
N GLY A 60 -5.14 3.35 3.69
CA GLY A 60 -5.53 3.35 5.11
C GLY A 60 -4.36 3.42 6.10
N ASP A 61 -3.14 3.69 5.65
CA ASP A 61 -1.96 3.65 6.51
C ASP A 61 -1.92 4.82 7.50
N VAL A 62 -1.98 4.51 8.80
CA VAL A 62 -2.05 5.51 9.87
C VAL A 62 -0.76 6.32 10.00
N ALA A 63 0.41 5.71 9.79
CA ALA A 63 1.68 6.41 9.86
C ALA A 63 1.80 7.41 8.70
N LEU A 64 1.38 6.99 7.50
CA LEU A 64 1.27 7.85 6.33
C LEU A 64 0.27 8.99 6.55
N HIS A 65 -0.90 8.74 7.12
CA HIS A 65 -1.87 9.80 7.42
C HIS A 65 -1.32 10.84 8.39
N LYS A 66 -0.57 10.41 9.39
CA LYS A 66 0.12 11.30 10.34
C LYS A 66 1.23 12.10 9.65
N ALA A 67 2.09 11.44 8.88
CA ALA A 67 3.17 12.09 8.14
C ALA A 67 2.65 13.12 7.12
N LEU A 68 1.49 12.85 6.53
CA LEU A 68 0.80 13.75 5.62
C LEU A 68 -0.04 14.81 6.34
N GLY A 69 -0.24 14.77 7.66
CA GLY A 69 -1.10 15.71 8.38
C GLY A 69 -2.58 15.63 7.97
N VAL A 70 -3.06 14.45 7.56
CA VAL A 70 -4.46 14.23 7.15
C VAL A 70 -5.26 13.35 8.12
N ALA A 71 -4.63 12.83 9.17
CA ALA A 71 -5.27 11.91 10.13
C ALA A 71 -6.56 12.44 10.79
N GLY A 72 -6.69 13.76 10.95
CA GLY A 72 -7.89 14.40 11.52
C GLY A 72 -9.00 14.72 10.51
N GLN A 73 -8.82 14.43 9.23
CA GLN A 73 -9.84 14.71 8.22
C GLN A 73 -10.97 13.66 8.25
N PRO A 74 -12.19 14.00 7.80
CA PRO A 74 -13.31 13.04 7.76
C PRO A 74 -13.04 11.80 6.88
N ARG A 75 -12.19 11.93 5.86
CA ARG A 75 -11.81 10.86 4.93
C ARG A 75 -10.29 10.85 4.71
N PRO A 76 -9.50 10.42 5.71
CA PRO A 76 -8.05 10.58 5.70
C PRO A 76 -7.39 9.79 4.57
N ALA A 77 -7.95 8.63 4.20
CA ALA A 77 -7.48 7.83 3.07
C ALA A 77 -7.61 8.56 1.72
N GLN A 78 -8.77 9.16 1.44
CA GLN A 78 -9.00 9.93 0.22
C GLN A 78 -8.10 11.17 0.16
N ALA A 79 -7.91 11.85 1.30
CA ALA A 79 -7.02 12.99 1.40
C ALA A 79 -5.54 12.60 1.20
N ALA A 80 -5.12 11.44 1.71
CA ALA A 80 -3.79 10.90 1.49
C ALA A 80 -3.55 10.56 0.02
N GLU A 81 -4.51 9.89 -0.64
CA GLU A 81 -4.47 9.56 -2.07
C GLU A 81 -4.27 10.84 -2.91
N ALA A 82 -5.12 11.85 -2.70
CA ALA A 82 -5.06 13.11 -3.43
C ALA A 82 -3.72 13.85 -3.25
N ARG A 83 -3.13 13.82 -2.05
CA ARG A 83 -1.80 14.41 -1.81
C ARG A 83 -0.68 13.62 -2.48
N ALA A 84 -0.84 12.30 -2.61
CA ALA A 84 0.17 11.41 -3.15
C ALA A 84 0.19 11.34 -4.68
N GLU A 85 -0.84 11.84 -5.38
CA GLU A 85 -0.87 11.83 -6.84
C GLU A 85 0.36 12.49 -7.49
N ARG A 86 0.88 13.57 -6.88
CA ARG A 86 2.10 14.25 -7.37
C ARG A 86 3.37 13.40 -7.31
N TRP A 87 3.34 12.27 -6.60
CA TRP A 87 4.49 11.38 -6.41
C TRP A 87 4.45 10.16 -7.33
N ARG A 88 3.43 10.02 -8.19
CA ARG A 88 3.42 8.93 -9.17
C ARG A 88 4.61 9.06 -10.13
N PRO A 89 5.23 7.94 -10.55
CA PRO A 89 4.92 6.54 -10.22
C PRO A 89 5.70 5.97 -9.02
N TRP A 90 6.09 6.80 -8.05
CA TRP A 90 7.02 6.47 -6.96
C TRP A 90 6.39 6.60 -5.56
N ARG A 91 5.06 6.52 -5.44
CA ARG A 91 4.33 6.72 -4.18
C ARG A 91 4.79 5.80 -3.04
N GLY A 92 5.24 4.59 -3.34
CA GLY A 92 5.75 3.62 -2.35
C GLY A 92 6.99 4.10 -1.60
N TYR A 93 7.80 4.97 -2.19
CA TYR A 93 8.94 5.57 -1.48
C TYR A 93 8.50 6.57 -0.42
N ALA A 94 7.42 7.33 -0.67
CA ALA A 94 6.83 8.21 0.34
C ALA A 94 6.26 7.42 1.52
N VAL A 95 5.65 6.25 1.25
CA VAL A 95 5.16 5.32 2.28
C VAL A 95 6.32 4.82 3.14
N ILE A 96 7.39 4.32 2.51
CA ILE A 96 8.59 3.85 3.21
C ILE A 96 9.20 4.99 4.05
N ARG A 97 9.31 6.20 3.49
CA ARG A 97 9.79 7.38 4.23
C ARG A 97 8.92 7.69 5.46
N ALA A 98 7.59 7.62 5.32
CA ALA A 98 6.65 7.84 6.42
C ALA A 98 6.78 6.79 7.54
N TRP A 99 7.19 5.56 7.22
CA TRP A 99 7.47 4.53 8.21
C TRP A 99 8.82 4.71 8.92
N HIS A 100 9.79 5.35 8.27
CA HIS A 100 11.15 5.52 8.78
C HIS A 100 11.39 6.80 9.58
N GLY A 101 10.49 7.78 9.56
CA GLY A 101 10.75 9.03 10.27
C GLY A 101 9.53 9.90 10.52
N ASP A 102 9.45 10.30 11.79
CA ASP A 102 8.88 11.51 12.37
C ASP A 102 8.49 12.61 11.38
N ALA A 103 7.30 13.19 11.60
CA ALA A 103 6.64 14.31 10.91
C ALA A 103 7.42 15.00 9.77
N ALA A 104 6.81 15.07 8.58
CA ALA A 104 7.36 15.71 7.38
C ALA A 104 8.04 17.08 7.68
N PRO A 105 9.16 17.41 7.01
CA PRO A 105 9.85 18.68 7.22
C PRO A 105 8.90 19.85 6.96
N LYS A 106 8.86 20.82 7.90
CA LYS A 106 8.10 22.06 7.76
C LYS A 106 8.66 22.89 6.60
N PRO A 107 7.80 23.56 5.81
CA PRO A 107 8.19 24.28 4.58
C PRO A 107 8.93 25.62 4.81
N GLU A 108 9.66 25.79 5.92
CA GLU A 108 10.36 27.05 6.26
C GLU A 108 11.87 26.86 6.47
N SER A 109 12.50 25.95 5.73
CA SER A 109 13.96 25.85 5.71
C SER A 109 14.51 25.88 4.28
N LEU A 110 14.35 27.05 3.65
CA LEU A 110 15.26 27.62 2.65
C LEU A 110 15.27 29.14 2.83
#